data_AF-A0A699XA75-F1
#
_entry.id   AF-A0A699XA75-F1
#
_cell.length_a   1.000
_cell.length_b   1.000
_cell.length_c   1.000
_cell.angle_alpha   90.00
_cell.angle_beta   90.00
_cell.angle_gamma   90.00
#
_symmetry.space_group_name_H-M   'P 1'
#
loop_
_entity.id
_entity.type
_entity.pdbx_description
1 polymer ?
#
loop_
_entity_poly.entity_id
_entity_poly.type
_entity_poly.pdbx_seq_one_letter_code
_entity_poly.pdbx_strand_id
1 'polypeptide(L)' 'ISATKEEDKPEKKQVKDVPIVQDFPEVFLENLPGLPPARLVEFHIDLIPGVAPVARAPYRLAPSEMKELSEQ' A
#
# COMPACT_ATOMS: atom_id res chain seq x y z
N ILE A 1 -22.96 -41.39 -25.31
CA ILE A 1 -21.63 -40.99 -24.80
C ILE A 1 -21.64 -39.48 -24.77
N SER A 2 -21.91 -38.89 -23.61
CA SER A 2 -21.92 -37.44 -23.46
C SER A 2 -20.96 -37.15 -22.32
N ALA A 3 -19.68 -37.04 -22.67
CA ALA A 3 -18.65 -36.63 -21.74
C ALA A 3 -18.86 -35.14 -21.45
N THR A 4 -19.39 -34.83 -20.26
CA THR A 4 -19.26 -33.50 -19.67
C THR A 4 -17.79 -33.29 -19.35
N LYS A 5 -17.13 -32.50 -20.19
CA LYS A 5 -15.77 -32.03 -19.99
C LYS A 5 -15.83 -30.97 -18.88
N GLU A 6 -15.53 -31.37 -17.65
CA GLU A 6 -15.19 -30.41 -16.60
C GLU A 6 -13.92 -29.70 -17.03
N GLU A 7 -14.08 -28.44 -17.38
CA GLU A 7 -12.99 -27.52 -17.63
C GLU A 7 -12.39 -27.16 -16.26
N ASP A 8 -11.27 -27.80 -15.93
CA ASP A 8 -10.39 -27.46 -14.80
C ASP A 8 -9.89 -26.03 -14.98
N LYS A 9 -10.69 -25.07 -14.53
CA LYS A 9 -10.29 -23.68 -14.36
C LYS A 9 -9.38 -23.67 -13.14
N PRO A 10 -8.07 -23.34 -13.25
CA PRO A 10 -7.26 -23.23 -12.06
C PRO A 10 -7.87 -22.12 -11.21
N GLU A 11 -8.45 -22.50 -10.07
CA GLU A 11 -8.88 -21.55 -9.06
C GLU A 11 -7.67 -20.66 -8.76
N LYS A 12 -7.79 -19.38 -9.10
CA LYS A 12 -6.73 -18.42 -8.86
C LYS A 12 -6.59 -18.33 -7.34
N LYS A 13 -5.55 -18.97 -6.80
CA LYS A 13 -5.20 -18.91 -5.39
C LYS A 13 -5.18 -17.45 -4.96
N GLN A 14 -6.06 -17.09 -4.03
CA GLN A 14 -6.13 -15.75 -3.48
C GLN A 14 -5.07 -15.62 -2.39
N VAL A 15 -4.59 -14.40 -2.15
CA VAL A 15 -3.63 -14.13 -1.07
C VAL A 15 -4.20 -14.55 0.30
N LYS A 16 -5.53 -14.51 0.45
CA LYS A 16 -6.29 -14.97 1.62
C LYS A 16 -6.17 -16.50 1.88
N ASP A 17 -5.74 -17.27 0.88
CA ASP A 17 -5.58 -18.73 0.98
C ASP A 17 -4.21 -19.13 1.56
N VAL A 18 -3.30 -18.17 1.75
CA VAL A 18 -2.00 -18.42 2.36
C VAL A 18 -2.19 -18.50 3.88
N PRO A 19 -1.79 -19.59 4.56
CA PRO A 19 -2.03 -19.78 5.99
C PRO A 19 -1.56 -18.60 6.87
N ILE A 20 -0.38 -18.04 6.57
CA ILE A 20 0.16 -16.91 7.33
C ILE A 20 -0.68 -15.63 7.22
N VAL A 21 -1.45 -15.47 6.14
CA VAL A 21 -2.32 -14.30 5.96
C VAL A 21 -3.53 -14.39 6.89
N GLN A 22 -4.01 -15.61 7.16
CA GLN A 22 -5.13 -15.86 8.09
C GLN A 22 -4.72 -15.61 9.55
N ASP A 23 -3.45 -15.85 9.89
CA ASP A 23 -2.90 -15.61 11.23
C ASP A 23 -2.74 -14.11 11.55
N PHE A 24 -2.65 -13.25 10.53
CA PHE A 24 -2.40 -11.80 10.69
C PHE A 24 -3.40 -10.93 9.89
N PRO A 25 -4.70 -10.98 10.21
CA PRO A 25 -5.72 -10.26 9.46
C PRO A 25 -5.57 -8.73 9.52
N GLU A 26 -4.97 -8.20 10.59
CA GLU A 26 -4.71 -6.76 10.76
C GLU A 26 -3.49 -6.26 9.95
N VAL A 27 -2.58 -7.17 9.56
CA VAL A 27 -1.37 -6.84 8.79
C VAL A 27 -1.65 -6.88 7.29
N PHE A 28 -2.49 -7.83 6.86
CA PHE A 28 -2.84 -8.06 5.47
C PHE A 28 -4.26 -7.55 5.14
N LEU A 29 -4.54 -6.32 5.55
CA LEU A 29 -5.80 -5.66 5.22
C LEU A 29 -5.85 -5.31 3.72
N GLU A 30 -7.06 -5.36 3.16
CA GLU A 30 -7.30 -4.96 1.76
C GLU A 30 -7.06 -3.46 1.55
N ASN A 31 -7.18 -2.66 2.62
CA ASN A 31 -6.81 -1.24 2.68
C ASN A 31 -5.86 -1.00 3.86
N LEU A 32 -4.82 -0.18 3.67
CA LEU A 32 -3.86 0.12 4.74
C LEU A 32 -4.49 0.98 5.85
N PRO A 33 -4.19 0.69 7.13
CA PRO A 33 -4.67 1.48 8.25
C PRO A 33 -3.89 2.80 8.33
N GLY A 34 -4.26 3.79 7.50
CA GLY A 34 -3.85 5.20 7.58
C GLY A 34 -2.43 5.47 8.10
N LEU A 35 -2.33 6.42 9.05
CA LEU A 35 -1.09 6.70 9.75
C LEU A 35 -0.80 5.57 10.76
N PRO A 36 0.48 5.19 10.93
CA PRO A 36 0.84 4.22 11.95
C PRO A 36 0.44 4.76 13.34
N PRO A 37 0.11 3.87 14.29
CA PRO A 37 -0.14 4.26 15.67
C PRO A 37 1.01 5.10 16.24
N ALA A 38 0.67 5.94 17.22
CA ALA A 38 1.67 6.73 17.94
C ALA A 38 2.78 5.79 18.47
N ARG A 39 4.01 6.05 18.02
CA ARG A 39 5.17 5.27 18.47
C ARG A 39 5.70 5.89 19.74
N LEU A 40 6.18 5.05 20.66
CA LEU A 40 6.80 5.51 21.91
C LEU A 40 8.15 6.24 21.70
N VAL A 41 8.71 6.11 20.50
CA VAL A 41 9.99 6.72 20.11
C VAL A 41 9.73 7.70 18.98
N GLU A 42 10.29 8.89 19.10
CA GLU A 42 10.27 9.92 18.06
C GLU A 42 11.27 9.57 16.96
N PHE A 43 10.87 9.74 15.70
CA PHE A 43 11.79 9.61 14.57
C PHE A 43 12.55 10.92 14.39
N HIS A 44 13.87 10.88 14.60
CA HIS A 44 14.75 12.00 14.29
C HIS A 44 15.40 11.81 12.92
N ILE A 45 15.53 12.90 12.15
CA ILE A 45 16.31 12.92 10.92
C ILE A 45 17.63 13.64 11.23
N ASP A 46 18.70 12.86 11.41
CA ASP A 46 20.03 13.41 11.59
C ASP A 46 20.54 14.01 10.27
N LEU A 47 20.90 15.29 10.28
CA LEU A 47 21.55 15.93 9.16
C LEU A 47 23.07 15.88 9.36
N ILE A 48 23.79 15.62 8.27
CA ILE A 48 25.24 15.81 8.26
C ILE A 48 25.51 17.31 8.48
N PRO A 49 26.42 17.69 9.40
CA PRO A 49 26.72 19.10 9.64
C PRO A 49 27.10 19.84 8.35
N GLY A 50 26.46 20.99 8.12
CA GLY A 50 26.67 21.81 6.92
C GLY A 50 25.74 21.51 5.74
N VAL A 51 24.84 20.53 5.84
CA VAL A 51 23.80 20.30 4.82
C VAL A 51 22.72 21.38 4.93
N ALA A 52 22.51 22.11 3.84
CA ALA A 52 21.40 23.06 3.72
C ALA A 52 20.09 22.34 3.32
N PRO A 53 18.93 22.79 3.81
CA PRO A 53 17.63 22.30 3.34
C PRO A 53 17.46 22.50 1.83
N VAL A 54 16.83 21.53 1.17
CA VAL A 54 16.54 21.60 -0.27
C VAL A 54 15.13 22.15 -0.47
N ALA A 55 15.01 23.25 -1.20
CA ALA A 55 13.74 23.78 -1.69
C ALA A 55 13.69 23.65 -3.21
N ARG A 56 12.61 23.08 -3.74
CA ARG A 56 12.33 22.97 -5.18
C ARG A 56 10.90 23.39 -5.46
N ALA A 57 10.66 24.00 -6.62
CA ALA A 57 9.31 24.31 -7.05
C ALA A 57 8.52 23.01 -7.29
N PRO A 58 7.23 22.95 -6.91
CA PRO A 58 6.37 21.82 -7.26
C PRO A 58 6.27 21.65 -8.78
N TYR A 59 6.08 20.42 -9.23
CA TYR A 59 5.77 20.14 -10.63
C TYR A 59 4.38 20.68 -11.00
N ARG A 60 4.17 21.00 -12.28
CA ARG A 60 2.85 21.39 -12.77
C ARG A 60 1.99 20.15 -12.89
N LEU A 61 0.83 20.17 -12.23
CA LEU A 61 -0.16 19.11 -12.26
C LEU A 61 -1.42 19.58 -13.00
N ALA A 62 -2.08 18.67 -13.70
CA ALA A 62 -3.39 18.91 -14.28
C ALA A 62 -4.46 19.05 -13.18
N PRO A 63 -5.59 19.71 -13.45
CA PRO A 63 -6.66 19.86 -12.44
C PRO A 63 -7.18 18.53 -11.86
N SER A 64 -7.19 17.45 -12.65
CA SER A 64 -7.60 16.12 -12.19
C SER A 64 -6.62 15.52 -11.18
N GLU A 65 -5.32 15.67 -11.40
CA GLU A 65 -4.27 15.17 -10.51
C GLU A 65 -4.25 15.97 -9.19
N MET A 66 -4.46 17.28 -9.27
CA MET A 66 -4.61 18.12 -8.07
C MET A 66 -5.81 17.72 -7.22
N LYS A 67 -6.93 17.38 -7.87
CA LYS A 67 -8.13 16.90 -7.19
C LYS A 67 -7.86 15.56 -6.49
N GLU A 68 -7.26 14.61 -7.20
CA GLU A 68 -6.90 13.30 -6.64
C GLU A 68 -5.97 13.43 -5.43
N LEU A 69 -4.90 14.24 -5.52
CA LEU A 69 -3.99 14.48 -4.39
C LEU A 69 -4.67 15.13 -3.17
N SER A 70 -5.75 15.90 -3.37
CA SER A 70 -6.50 16.52 -2.27
C SER A 70 -7.52 15.60 -1.61
N GLU A 71 -7.86 14.50 -2.28
CA GLU A 71 -8.82 13.48 -1.81
C GLU A 71 -8.11 12.33 -1.05
N GLN A 72 -6.78 12.30 -1.05
CA GLN A 72 -5.95 11.42 -0.21
C GLN A 72 -5.97 11.85 1.26
#